data_AF-A0A4V5NLB1-F1
#
_entry.id   AF-A0A4V5NLB1-F1
#
_cell.length_a   1.000
_cell.length_b   1.000
_cell.length_c   1.000
_cell.angle_alpha   90.00
_cell.angle_beta   90.00
_cell.angle_gamma   90.00
#
_symmetry.space_group_name_H-M   'P 1'
#
loop_
_entity.id
_entity.type
_entity.pdbx_description
1 polymer ?
#
loop_
_entity_poly.entity_id
_entity_poly.type
_entity_poly.pdbx_seq_one_letter_code
_entity_poly.pdbx_strand_id
1 'polypeptide(L)' 'MSRSISTAADPVAPDFDPTLALADIFHSVARARPDAPALVSDRLNLSYAGLARRTDAVAARLLD' A
#
# COMPACT_ATOMS: atom_id res chain seq x y z
N MET A 1 17.34 18.19 7.73
CA MET A 1 17.15 17.71 6.35
C MET A 1 15.80 17.02 6.25
N SER A 2 14.72 17.79 6.19
CA SER A 2 13.35 17.29 6.05
C SER A 2 13.02 17.20 4.56
N ARG A 3 12.84 15.99 4.04
CA ARG A 3 12.35 15.81 2.67
C ARG A 3 10.86 16.12 2.64
N SER A 4 10.53 17.32 2.15
CA SER A 4 9.16 17.71 1.82
C SER A 4 8.62 16.82 0.70
N ILE A 5 7.47 16.19 0.94
CA ILE A 5 6.66 15.56 -0.10
C ILE A 5 5.95 16.69 -0.83
N SER A 6 6.49 17.12 -1.97
CA SER A 6 5.89 18.16 -2.82
C SER A 6 4.72 17.55 -3.59
N THR A 7 3.53 17.60 -3.02
CA THR A 7 2.29 17.39 -3.77
C THR A 7 2.02 18.65 -4.60
N ALA A 8 2.61 18.72 -5.79
CA ALA A 8 2.08 19.59 -6.84
C ALA A 8 0.82 18.89 -7.38
N ALA A 9 -0.33 19.30 -6.88
CA ALA A 9 -1.63 18.78 -7.26
C ALA A 9 -2.02 19.29 -8.65
N ASP A 10 -1.85 18.45 -9.67
CA ASP A 10 -2.91 18.34 -10.67
C ASP A 10 -4.04 17.54 -10.02
N PRO A 11 -5.30 18.02 -9.99
CA PRO A 11 -6.41 17.24 -9.48
C PRO A 11 -6.81 16.23 -10.56
N VAL A 12 -5.95 15.23 -10.81
CA VAL A 12 -6.44 13.96 -11.34
C VAL A 12 -7.15 13.34 -10.14
N ALA A 13 -8.44 13.69 -9.98
CA ALA A 13 -9.31 12.90 -9.11
C ALA A 13 -9.12 11.46 -9.57
N PRO A 14 -8.52 10.61 -8.75
CA PRO A 14 -8.16 9.32 -9.25
C PRO A 14 -9.46 8.56 -9.55
N ASP A 15 -9.51 7.93 -10.73
CA ASP A 15 -10.63 7.09 -11.14
C ASP A 15 -10.63 5.79 -10.32
N PHE A 16 -10.96 5.93 -9.04
CA PHE A 16 -11.11 4.84 -8.11
C PHE A 16 -12.56 4.80 -7.65
N ASP A 17 -13.16 3.61 -7.70
CA ASP A 17 -14.49 3.38 -7.18
C ASP A 17 -14.52 3.66 -5.66
N PRO A 18 -15.24 4.71 -5.21
CA PRO A 18 -15.27 5.08 -3.80
C PRO A 18 -16.01 4.05 -2.93
N THR A 19 -16.71 3.09 -3.55
CA THR A 19 -17.36 1.99 -2.84
C THR A 19 -16.40 0.84 -2.51
N LEU A 20 -15.20 0.80 -3.12
CA LEU A 20 -14.21 -0.22 -2.82
C LEU A 20 -13.45 0.11 -1.54
N ALA A 21 -13.30 -0.88 -0.65
CA ALA A 21 -12.44 -0.68 0.51
C ALA A 21 -10.99 -0.51 0.05
N LEU A 22 -10.26 0.40 0.68
CA LEU A 22 -8.83 0.61 0.40
C LEU A 22 -8.03 -0.70 0.50
N ALA A 23 -8.40 -1.56 1.47
CA ALA A 23 -7.80 -2.87 1.62
C ALA A 23 -8.00 -3.74 0.37
N ASP A 24 -9.16 -3.72 -0.27
CA ASP A 24 -9.44 -4.51 -1.48
C ASP A 24 -8.61 -4.03 -2.67
N ILE A 25 -8.50 -2.70 -2.83
CA ILE A 25 -7.64 -2.09 -3.87
C ILE A 25 -6.19 -2.55 -3.67
N PHE A 26 -5.71 -2.46 -2.43
CA PHE A 26 -4.35 -2.89 -2.07
C PHE A 26 -4.11 -4.38 -2.37
N HIS A 27 -5.03 -5.26 -1.96
CA HIS A 27 -4.90 -6.70 -2.23
C HIS A 27 -4.97 -7.04 -3.72
N SER A 28 -5.75 -6.28 -4.50
CA SER A 28 -5.79 -6.41 -5.96
C SER A 28 -4.42 -6.13 -6.58
N VAL A 29 -3.80 -5.01 -6.20
CA VAL A 29 -2.45 -4.66 -6.66
C VAL A 29 -1.42 -5.70 -6.21
N ALA A 30 -1.52 -6.19 -4.97
CA ALA A 30 -0.58 -7.16 -4.43
C ALA A 30 -0.63 -8.51 -5.14
N ARG A 31 -1.83 -8.95 -5.57
CA ARG A 31 -1.98 -10.15 -6.41
C ARG A 31 -1.45 -9.94 -7.83
N ALA A 32 -1.65 -8.76 -8.41
CA ALA A 32 -1.21 -8.46 -9.76
C ALA A 32 0.31 -8.28 -9.87
N ARG A 33 0.98 -7.83 -8.81
CA ARG A 33 2.42 -7.48 -8.81
C ARG A 33 3.13 -7.94 -7.52
N PRO A 34 3.14 -9.25 -7.22
CA PRO A 34 3.56 -9.76 -5.91
C PRO A 34 5.02 -9.46 -5.56
N ASP A 35 5.90 -9.44 -6.56
CA ASP A 35 7.34 -9.24 -6.39
C ASP A 35 7.78 -7.77 -6.52
N ALA A 36 6.89 -6.88 -6.98
CA ALA A 36 7.20 -5.46 -7.12
C ALA A 36 7.39 -4.80 -5.75
N PRO A 37 8.35 -3.85 -5.60
CA PRO A 37 8.58 -3.17 -4.33
C PRO A 37 7.37 -2.28 -3.96
N ALA A 38 6.81 -2.52 -2.77
CA ALA A 38 5.70 -1.77 -2.19
C ALA A 38 6.15 -0.77 -1.12
N LEU A 39 7.23 -1.09 -0.41
CA LEU A 39 7.81 -0.24 0.62
C LEU A 39 9.32 -0.31 0.53
N VAL A 40 9.96 0.83 0.31
CA VAL A 40 11.43 0.95 0.32
C VAL A 40 11.80 2.00 1.36
N SER A 41 12.69 1.62 2.26
CA SER A 41 13.29 2.49 3.27
C SER A 41 14.73 2.07 3.51
N ASP A 42 15.49 2.86 4.27
CA ASP A 42 16.88 2.54 4.60
C ASP A 42 17.04 1.22 5.36
N ARG A 43 15.98 0.77 6.06
CA ARG A 43 16.03 -0.40 6.95
C ARG A 43 15.50 -1.68 6.31
N LEU A 44 14.64 -1.54 5.31
CA LEU A 44 13.98 -2.69 4.69
C LEU A 44 13.37 -2.32 3.33
N ASN A 45 13.29 -3.34 2.49
CA ASN A 45 12.55 -3.35 1.23
C ASN A 45 11.53 -4.49 1.28
N LEU A 46 10.27 -4.19 0.99
CA LEU A 46 9.21 -5.19 0.91
C LEU A 46 8.58 -5.17 -0.46
N SER A 47 8.37 -6.36 -0.99
CA SER A 47 7.45 -6.57 -2.09
C SER A 47 6.01 -6.40 -1.62
N TYR A 48 5.08 -6.22 -2.56
CA TYR A 48 3.65 -6.19 -2.24
C TYR A 48 3.19 -7.46 -1.54
N ALA A 49 3.65 -8.65 -1.95
CA ALA A 49 3.33 -9.90 -1.25
C ALA A 49 3.87 -9.92 0.18
N GLY A 50 5.06 -9.35 0.41
CA GLY A 50 5.66 -9.24 1.74
C GLY A 50 4.90 -8.28 2.65
N LEU A 51 4.44 -7.15 2.11
CA LEU A 51 3.64 -6.19 2.86
C LEU A 51 2.25 -6.75 3.19
N ALA A 52 1.58 -7.39 2.22
CA ALA A 52 0.24 -7.97 2.41
C ALA A 52 0.18 -8.96 3.58
N ARG A 53 1.12 -9.92 3.63
CA ARG A 53 1.20 -10.87 4.75
C ARG A 53 1.34 -10.19 6.11
N ARG A 54 2.05 -9.06 6.19
CA ARG A 54 2.25 -8.33 7.45
C ARG A 54 1.00 -7.57 7.86
N THR A 55 0.31 -6.94 6.91
CA THR A 55 -0.98 -6.30 7.19
C THR A 55 -2.02 -7.32 7.63
N ASP A 56 -2.08 -8.50 7.02
CA ASP A 56 -3.01 -9.57 7.44
C ASP A 56 -2.72 -10.04 8.87
N ALA A 57 -1.44 -10.25 9.21
CA ALA A 57 -1.03 -10.63 10.56
C ALA A 57 -1.39 -9.56 11.60
N VAL A 58 -1.24 -8.28 11.27
CA VAL A 58 -1.67 -7.18 12.14
C VAL A 58 -3.19 -7.15 12.29
N ALA A 59 -3.94 -7.28 11.19
CA ALA A 59 -5.39 -7.28 11.21
C ALA A 59 -5.96 -8.42 12.07
N ALA A 60 -5.44 -9.64 11.90
CA ALA A 60 -5.83 -10.79 12.73
C ALA A 60 -5.63 -10.51 14.23
N ARG A 61 -4.49 -9.91 14.60
CA ARG A 61 -4.18 -9.57 16.00
C ARG A 61 -5.06 -8.46 16.58
N LEU A 62 -5.72 -7.65 15.75
CA LEU A 62 -6.65 -6.61 16.20
C LEU A 62 -8.08 -7.12 16.38
N LEU A 63 -8.39 -8.31 15.87
CA LEU A 63 -9.70 -8.95 15.99
C LEU A 63 -9.81 -9.92 17.18
N ASP A 64 -8.67 -10.28 17.78
CA ASP A 64 -8.57 -11.04 19.04
C ASP A 64 -8.83 -10.13 20.27
#